data_AF-A0A524GVX3-F1
#
_entry.id   AF-A0A524GVX3-F1
#
_cell.length_a   1.000
_cell.length_b   1.000
_cell.length_c   1.000
_cell.angle_alpha   90.00
_cell.angle_beta   90.00
_cell.angle_gamma   90.00
#
_symmetry.space_group_name_H-M   'P 1'
#
loop_
_entity.id
_entity.type
_entity.pdbx_description
1 polymer ?
#
loop_
_entity_poly.entity_id
_entity_poly.type
_entity_poly.pdbx_seq_one_letter_code
_entity_poly.pdbx_strand_id
1 'polypeptide(L)'
;MGTWCPDSRREVPRFMKIIDLWQFPAEKVIFVGVDNSKIAPVGGYDTLQIERVPTFIIMQNKVETGRIIENPVTSLEQDMLNILTRNEK
;
A
#
# COMPACT_ATOMS: atom_id res chain seq x y z
N MET A 1 4.97 -10.85 -7.25
CA MET A 1 4.46 -9.46 -7.30
C MET A 1 5.66 -8.52 -7.30
N GLY A 2 5.67 -7.45 -8.10
CA GLY A 2 6.84 -6.55 -8.20
C GLY A 2 7.99 -7.06 -9.08
N THR A 3 7.72 -7.93 -10.06
CA THR A 3 8.75 -8.49 -10.97
C THR A 3 9.26 -7.49 -12.00
N TRP A 4 8.49 -6.45 -12.30
CA TRP A 4 8.81 -5.46 -13.34
C TRP A 4 9.21 -4.08 -12.80
N CYS A 5 8.85 -3.76 -11.54
CA CYS A 5 9.18 -2.48 -10.91
C CYS A 5 10.26 -2.68 -9.82
N PRO A 6 11.42 -2.01 -9.92
CA PRO A 6 12.48 -2.07 -8.92
C PRO A 6 12.03 -1.68 -7.51
N ASP A 7 11.19 -0.64 -7.38
CA ASP A 7 10.65 -0.19 -6.10
C ASP A 7 9.70 -1.23 -5.51
N SER A 8 8.88 -1.89 -6.34
CA SER A 8 7.97 -2.93 -5.87
C SER A 8 8.74 -4.15 -5.36
N ARG A 9 9.84 -4.53 -6.03
CA ARG A 9 10.73 -5.59 -5.57
C ARG A 9 11.38 -5.27 -4.23
N ARG A 10 11.54 -3.99 -3.90
CA ARG A 10 12.16 -3.52 -2.67
C ARG A 10 11.15 -3.40 -1.53
N GLU A 11 10.03 -2.70 -1.74
CA GLU A 11 9.12 -2.31 -0.67
C GLU A 11 8.02 -3.35 -0.38
N VAL A 12 7.54 -4.11 -1.38
CA VAL A 12 6.49 -5.11 -1.14
C VAL A 12 6.96 -6.21 -0.16
N PRO A 13 8.16 -6.81 -0.28
CA PRO A 13 8.62 -7.79 0.69
C PRO A 13 8.83 -7.20 2.09
N ARG A 14 9.24 -5.93 2.19
CA ARG A 14 9.39 -5.23 3.47
C ARG A 14 8.05 -5.04 4.15
N PHE A 15 7.06 -4.55 3.41
CA PHE A 15 5.68 -4.44 3.89
C PHE A 15 5.15 -5.78 4.38
N MET A 16 5.32 -6.86 3.60
CA MET A 16 4.89 -8.20 4.01
C MET A 16 5.54 -8.65 5.33
N LYS A 17 6.83 -8.35 5.53
CA LYS A 17 7.52 -8.67 6.78
C LYS A 17 6.99 -7.85 7.97
N ILE A 18 6.65 -6.58 7.76
CA ILE A 18 6.10 -5.71 8.80
C ILE A 18 4.74 -6.23 9.28
N ILE A 19 3.81 -6.50 8.35
CA ILE A 19 2.46 -6.98 8.72
C ILE A 19 2.49 -8.37 9.38
N ASP A 20 3.45 -9.22 9.00
CA ASP A 20 3.69 -10.52 9.62
C ASP A 20 4.19 -10.37 11.06
N LEU A 21 5.19 -9.50 11.29
CA LEU A 21 5.69 -9.18 12.63
C LEU A 21 4.62 -8.56 13.53
N TRP A 22 3.71 -7.76 12.97
CA TRP A 22 2.58 -7.17 13.70
C TRP A 22 1.44 -8.16 13.96
N GLN A 23 1.52 -9.38 13.40
CA GLN A 23 0.42 -10.36 13.42
C GLN A 23 -0.88 -9.73 12.91
N PHE A 24 -0.78 -8.87 11.89
CA PHE A 24 -1.93 -8.14 11.37
C PHE A 24 -2.88 -9.12 10.64
N PRO A 25 -4.21 -9.01 10.83
CA PRO A 25 -5.14 -9.95 10.21
C PRO A 25 -5.01 -9.94 8.68
N ALA A 26 -4.64 -11.08 8.10
CA ALA A 26 -4.44 -11.21 6.66
C ALA A 26 -5.70 -10.88 5.85
N GLU A 27 -6.89 -11.13 6.42
CA GLU A 27 -8.19 -10.77 5.84
C GLU A 27 -8.40 -9.26 5.65
N LYS A 28 -7.65 -8.42 6.39
CA LYS A 28 -7.67 -6.97 6.28
C LYS A 28 -6.64 -6.42 5.29
N VAL A 29 -5.83 -7.29 4.69
CA VAL A 29 -4.81 -6.92 3.71
C VAL A 29 -5.28 -7.35 2.32
N ILE A 30 -5.41 -6.37 1.43
CA ILE A 30 -5.81 -6.62 0.04
C ILE A 30 -4.61 -6.32 -0.86
N PHE A 31 -4.18 -7.31 -1.62
CA PHE A 31 -3.16 -7.14 -2.64
C PHE A 31 -3.82 -7.02 -4.01
N VAL A 32 -3.68 -5.86 -4.64
CA VAL A 32 -4.16 -5.62 -6.01
C VAL A 32 -2.96 -5.64 -6.96
N GLY A 33 -2.95 -6.61 -7.87
CA GLY A 33 -1.97 -6.67 -8.95
C GLY A 33 -2.38 -5.77 -10.11
N VAL A 34 -1.45 -4.95 -10.61
CA VAL A 34 -1.66 -4.12 -11.81
C VAL A 34 -0.70 -4.52 -12.92
N ASP A 35 -1.09 -4.26 -14.16
CA ASP A 35 -0.24 -4.44 -15.34
C ASP A 35 0.77 -3.28 -15.52
N ASN A 36 1.56 -3.30 -16.59
CA ASN A 36 2.52 -2.23 -16.90
C ASN A 36 1.85 -0.89 -17.19
N SER A 37 0.58 -0.92 -17.62
CA SER A 37 -0.26 0.26 -17.81
C SER A 37 -0.86 0.76 -16.49
N LYS A 38 -0.55 0.10 -15.37
CA LYS A 38 -1.01 0.39 -14.00
C LYS A 38 -2.53 0.25 -13.86
N ILE A 39 -3.13 -0.55 -14.73
CA ILE A 39 -4.54 -0.89 -14.70
C ILE A 39 -4.68 -2.20 -13.94
N ALA A 40 -5.54 -2.22 -12.93
CA ALA A 40 -5.95 -3.45 -12.29
C ALA A 40 -6.88 -4.22 -13.23
N PRO A 41 -6.62 -5.51 -13.52
CA PRO A 41 -7.50 -6.32 -14.36
C PRO A 41 -8.84 -6.65 -13.65
N VAL A 42 -8.93 -6.37 -12.35
CA VAL A 42 -10.12 -6.53 -11.52
C VAL A 42 -10.83 -5.18 -11.43
N GLY A 43 -12.08 -5.11 -11.89
CA GLY A 43 -12.88 -3.88 -11.84
C GLY A 43 -13.18 -3.42 -10.41
N GLY A 44 -13.36 -2.10 -10.22
CA GLY A 44 -13.60 -1.48 -8.91
C GLY A 44 -12.35 -0.92 -8.23
N TYR A 45 -11.17 -1.13 -8.83
CA TYR A 45 -9.90 -0.55 -8.39
C TYR A 45 -9.37 0.53 -9.34
N ASP A 46 -10.02 0.73 -10.49
CA ASP A 46 -9.82 1.83 -11.42
C ASP A 46 -10.06 3.19 -10.75
N THR A 47 -10.98 3.25 -9.78
CA THR A 47 -11.26 4.46 -8.98
C THR A 47 -10.16 4.82 -7.99
N LEU A 48 -9.19 3.94 -7.73
CA LEU A 48 -8.10 4.22 -6.78
C LEU A 48 -7.03 5.17 -7.34
N GLN A 49 -7.05 5.45 -8.65
CA GLN A 49 -6.12 6.36 -9.33
C GLN A 49 -4.65 6.00 -9.04
N ILE A 50 -4.28 4.73 -9.26
CA ILE A 50 -2.91 4.26 -9.04
C ILE A 50 -2.03 4.70 -10.22
N GLU A 51 -1.29 5.79 -10.03
CA GLU A 51 -0.36 6.31 -11.04
C GLU A 51 1.05 5.73 -10.93
N ARG A 52 1.41 5.13 -9.78
CA ARG A 52 2.76 4.61 -9.53
C ARG A 52 2.71 3.37 -8.66
N VAL A 53 3.76 2.55 -8.73
CA VAL A 53 3.86 1.30 -7.95
C VAL A 53 5.21 1.20 -7.25
N PRO A 54 5.27 0.63 -6.04
CA PRO A 54 4.13 0.17 -5.24
C PRO A 54 3.39 1.36 -4.62
N THR A 55 2.07 1.26 -4.49
CA THR A 55 1.27 2.21 -3.71
C THR A 55 0.60 1.45 -2.57
N PHE A 56 0.83 1.89 -1.34
CA PHE A 56 0.18 1.36 -0.14
C PHE A 56 -0.94 2.30 0.26
N ILE A 57 -2.18 1.83 0.29
CA ILE A 57 -3.35 2.64 0.62
C ILE A 57 -3.83 2.23 2.01
N ILE A 58 -3.96 3.20 2.91
CA ILE A 58 -4.35 2.99 4.31
C ILE A 58 -5.83 3.37 4.43
N MET A 59 -6.63 2.37 4.80
CA MET A 59 -8.08 2.51 4.93
C MET A 59 -8.47 2.46 6.41
N GLN A 60 -9.24 3.44 6.88
CA GLN A 60 -9.83 3.45 8.21
C GLN A 60 -11.35 3.64 8.06
N ASN A 61 -12.16 2.79 8.69
CA ASN A 61 -13.63 2.84 8.58
C ASN A 61 -14.16 2.88 7.13
N LYS A 62 -13.50 2.15 6.22
CA LYS A 62 -13.78 2.12 4.76
C LYS A 62 -13.52 3.44 4.02
N VAL A 63 -12.84 4.40 4.65
CA VAL A 63 -12.41 5.66 4.04
C VAL A 63 -10.89 5.66 3.90
N GLU A 64 -10.39 6.10 2.75
CA GLU A 64 -8.95 6.28 2.55
C GLU A 64 -8.45 7.40 3.46
N THR A 65 -7.54 7.05 4.36
CA THR A 65 -6.91 7.99 5.31
C THR A 65 -5.60 8.54 4.75
N GLY A 66 -4.95 7.79 3.87
CA GLY A 66 -3.76 8.23 3.16
C GLY A 66 -3.14 7.12 2.35
N ARG A 67 -2.07 7.45 1.63
CA ARG A 67 -1.31 6.52 0.79
C ARG A 67 0.18 6.80 0.84
N ILE A 68 0.99 5.76 0.70
CA ILE A 68 2.45 5.81 0.54
C ILE A 68 2.75 5.40 -0.90
N ILE A 69 3.46 6.23 -1.65
CA ILE A 69 3.71 6.04 -3.09
C ILE A 69 5.20 5.78 -3.33
N GLU A 70 5.52 4.67 -4.00
CA GLU A 70 6.85 4.18 -4.38
C GLU A 70 7.79 3.91 -3.20
N ASN A 71 8.28 4.94 -2.52
CA ASN A 71 9.23 4.86 -1.41
C ASN A 71 8.70 5.65 -0.20
N PRO A 72 8.82 5.12 1.02
CA PRO A 72 8.45 5.85 2.23
C PRO A 72 9.38 7.06 2.46
N VAL A 73 8.86 8.11 3.10
CA VAL A 73 9.64 9.31 3.44
C VAL A 73 10.65 9.00 4.54
N THR A 74 10.22 8.28 5.58
CA THR A 74 11.10 7.86 6.69
C THR A 74 11.24 6.34 6.72
N SER A 75 10.13 5.64 6.93
CA SER A 75 10.02 4.18 6.86
C SER A 75 8.54 3.83 6.63
N LEU A 76 8.25 2.60 6.20
CA LEU A 76 6.88 2.15 6.01
C LEU A 76 6.08 2.27 7.31
N GLU A 77 6.67 1.89 8.43
CA GLU A 77 6.07 1.93 9.77
C GLU A 77 5.79 3.36 10.22
N GLN A 78 6.78 4.26 10.10
CA GLN A 78 6.63 5.65 10.53
C GLN A 78 5.62 6.40 9.66
N ASP A 79 5.66 6.19 8.35
CA ASP A 79 4.70 6.81 7.42
C ASP A 79 3.28 6.29 7.67
N MET A 80 3.10 4.99 7.92
CA MET A 80 1.82 4.42 8.32
C MET A 80 1.31 5.04 9.63
N LEU A 81 2.18 5.17 10.64
CA LEU A 81 1.82 5.80 11.92
C LEU A 81 1.42 7.27 11.72
N ASN A 82 2.18 8.02 10.92
CA ASN A 82 1.89 9.41 10.61
C ASN A 82 0.53 9.55 9.91
N ILE A 83 0.20 8.66 8.97
CA ILE A 83 -1.09 8.66 8.27
C ILE A 83 -2.23 8.40 9.25
N LEU A 84 -2.08 7.44 10.17
CA LEU A 84 -3.12 7.07 11.13
C LEU A 84 -3.35 8.13 12.21
N THR A 85 -2.28 8.76 12.70
CA THR A 85 -2.34 9.77 13.79
C THR A 85 -2.73 11.16 13.31
N ARG A 86 -2.52 11.48 12.03
CA ARG A 86 -2.89 12.79 11.45
C ARG A 86 -4.41 13.05 11.46
N ASN A 87 -5.22 12.01 11.64
CA ASN A 87 -6.68 12.10 11.76
C ASN A 87 -7.21 12.24 13.20
N GLU A 88 -6.34 12.28 14.23
CA GLU A 88 -6.74 12.51 15.63
C GLU A 88 -6.77 14.01 15.99
N LYS A 89 -7.61 14.80 15.30
CA LYS A 89 -7.89 16.19 15.69
C LYS A 89 -9.37 16.42 15.97
#